data_AF-A0A1B6I6P3-F1
#
_entry.id   AF-A0A1B6I6P3-F1
#
_cell.length_a   1.000
_cell.length_b   1.000
_cell.length_c   1.000
_cell.angle_alpha   90.00
_cell.angle_beta   90.00
_cell.angle_gamma   90.00
#
_symmetry.space_group_name_H-M   'P 1'
#
loop_
_entity.id
_entity.type
_entity.pdbx_description
1 polymer ?
#
loop_
_entity_poly.entity_id
_entity_poly.type
_entity_poly.pdbx_seq_one_letter_code
_entity_poly.pdbx_strand_id
1 'polypeptide(L)'
;MTKDNLGDVEIRKLPAGSLFKLCSILDCGDDWKQLMSVIPVACKEGNPPKYTVEHMKLIETAGMCQKRPYSEILLEEWGTSGKCRPTVSVLLQCLLKAELYRAADFVAVQLLKGPPPRRPESGPAAAVVYPEEPASRKDLTVASVDNIPSAPPLPSDIVTVTPIPSSTPPHLSVTPQFPSPQRAATPQNPTVLVEPDTGDVERVSYSILESAT
;
A
#
# COMPACT_ATOMS: atom_id res chain seq x y z
N MET A 1 0.76 31.86 14.22
CA MET A 1 0.76 30.62 13.41
C MET A 1 -0.08 29.60 14.15
N THR A 2 -1.32 29.44 13.70
CA THR A 2 -2.26 28.45 14.24
C THR A 2 -1.69 27.05 14.04
N LYS A 3 -1.82 26.19 15.05
CA LYS A 3 -1.56 24.76 14.92
C LYS A 3 -2.56 24.24 13.89
N ASP A 4 -2.17 24.19 12.63
CA ASP A 4 -3.04 23.64 11.59
C ASP A 4 -3.38 22.22 12.02
N ASN A 5 -4.68 21.94 12.14
CA ASN A 5 -5.15 20.63 12.54
C ASN A 5 -4.86 19.67 11.40
N LEU A 6 -3.67 19.08 11.42
CA LEU A 6 -3.14 18.22 10.38
C LEU A 6 -4.03 16.98 10.15
N GLY A 7 -4.87 16.68 11.13
CA GLY A 7 -5.93 15.67 11.04
C GLY A 7 -7.07 16.00 10.10
N ASP A 8 -7.32 17.29 9.82
CA ASP A 8 -8.41 17.76 8.96
C ASP A 8 -7.98 17.89 7.49
N VAL A 9 -6.70 17.68 7.19
CA VAL A 9 -6.18 17.69 5.82
C VAL A 9 -6.82 16.54 5.03
N GLU A 10 -7.39 16.85 3.87
CA GLU A 10 -7.95 15.84 2.96
C GLU A 10 -6.83 14.98 2.37
N ILE A 11 -7.07 13.67 2.17
CA ILE A 11 -6.08 12.74 1.62
C ILE A 11 -5.51 13.24 0.29
N ARG A 12 -6.36 13.75 -0.61
CA ARG A 12 -5.94 14.29 -1.93
C ARG A 12 -5.06 15.54 -1.86
N LYS A 13 -4.95 16.18 -0.69
CA LYS A 13 -4.11 17.36 -0.45
C LYS A 13 -2.77 17.00 0.19
N LEU A 14 -2.51 15.71 0.45
CA LEU A 14 -1.23 15.27 1.00
C LEU A 14 -0.09 15.48 -0.01
N PRO A 15 1.12 15.78 0.46
CA PRO A 15 2.29 15.85 -0.41
C PRO A 15 2.52 14.52 -1.15
N ALA A 16 2.91 14.60 -2.43
CA ALA A 16 3.13 13.42 -3.27
C ALA A 16 4.11 12.40 -2.65
N GLY A 17 5.19 12.87 -2.02
CA GLY A 17 6.16 11.99 -1.34
C GLY A 17 5.57 11.23 -0.14
N SER A 18 4.66 11.88 0.61
CA SER A 18 3.94 11.25 1.72
C SER A 18 2.96 10.18 1.23
N LEU A 19 2.22 10.49 0.14
CA LEU A 19 1.32 9.53 -0.50
C LEU A 19 2.10 8.33 -1.05
N PHE A 20 3.18 8.57 -1.80
CA PHE A 20 4.03 7.51 -2.34
C PHE A 20 4.52 6.54 -1.25
N LYS A 21 4.98 7.10 -0.12
CA LYS A 21 5.47 6.28 1.00
C LYS A 21 4.35 5.48 1.66
N LEU A 22 3.17 6.08 1.84
CA LEU A 22 1.99 5.40 2.37
C LEU A 22 1.55 4.28 1.43
N CYS A 23 1.45 4.53 0.13
CA CYS A 23 1.11 3.54 -0.88
C CYS A 23 2.09 2.35 -0.83
N SER A 24 3.40 2.63 -0.80
CA SER A 24 4.44 1.61 -0.68
C SER A 24 4.30 0.72 0.57
N ILE A 25 3.72 1.25 1.65
CA ILE A 25 3.42 0.44 2.85
C ILE A 25 2.19 -0.44 2.60
N LEU A 26 1.13 0.12 2.03
CA LEU A 26 -0.16 -0.54 1.83
C LEU A 26 -0.18 -1.57 0.68
N ASP A 27 0.72 -1.46 -0.30
CA ASP A 27 0.86 -2.48 -1.34
C ASP A 27 1.64 -3.72 -0.86
N CYS A 28 2.21 -3.67 0.35
CA CYS A 28 2.82 -4.83 0.97
C CYS A 28 1.71 -5.75 1.49
N GLY A 29 1.64 -7.01 1.01
CA GLY A 29 0.74 -8.02 1.60
C GLY A 29 -0.76 -7.78 1.42
N ASP A 30 -1.18 -7.06 0.36
CA ASP A 30 -2.59 -6.73 0.09
C ASP A 30 -3.28 -5.88 1.20
N ASP A 31 -2.51 -5.16 2.02
CA ASP A 31 -3.03 -4.30 3.09
C ASP A 31 -4.04 -3.24 2.59
N TRP A 32 -3.89 -2.79 1.34
CA TRP A 32 -4.86 -1.90 0.69
C TRP A 32 -6.27 -2.49 0.61
N LYS A 33 -6.43 -3.82 0.47
CA LYS A 33 -7.75 -4.49 0.50
C LYS A 33 -8.34 -4.46 1.89
N GLN A 34 -7.52 -4.68 2.92
CA GLN A 34 -7.93 -4.62 4.32
C GLN A 34 -8.41 -3.21 4.65
N LEU A 35 -7.64 -2.18 4.27
CA LEU A 35 -8.06 -0.78 4.38
C LEU A 35 -9.39 -0.54 3.64
N MET A 36 -9.49 -0.95 2.38
CA MET A 36 -10.70 -0.74 1.56
C MET A 36 -11.96 -1.36 2.17
N SER A 37 -11.82 -2.51 2.84
CA SER A 37 -12.93 -3.23 3.48
C SER A 37 -13.54 -2.51 4.69
N VAL A 38 -12.79 -1.61 5.33
CA VAL A 38 -13.24 -0.92 6.55
C VAL A 38 -13.64 0.54 6.33
N ILE A 39 -13.39 1.11 5.15
CA ILE A 39 -13.73 2.50 4.81
C ILE A 39 -15.25 2.69 4.93
N PRO A 40 -15.73 3.58 5.81
CA PRO A 40 -17.17 3.78 5.99
C PRO A 40 -17.77 4.71 4.93
N VAL A 41 -19.07 4.52 4.65
CA VAL A 41 -19.85 5.50 3.89
C VAL A 41 -19.80 6.87 4.58
N ALA A 42 -19.66 7.93 3.77
CA ALA A 42 -19.58 9.31 4.24
C ALA A 42 -18.49 9.60 5.29
N CYS A 43 -17.44 8.77 5.37
CA CYS A 43 -16.31 8.96 6.29
C CYS A 43 -16.72 8.98 7.77
N LYS A 44 -17.85 8.36 8.12
CA LYS A 44 -18.41 8.38 9.48
C LYS A 44 -18.38 6.99 10.10
N GLU A 45 -17.78 6.89 11.27
CA GLU A 45 -17.73 5.65 12.03
C GLU A 45 -19.14 5.10 12.35
N GLY A 46 -19.27 3.78 12.37
CA GLY A 46 -20.55 3.07 12.55
C GLY A 46 -21.35 2.88 11.25
N ASN A 47 -21.04 3.63 10.18
CA ASN A 47 -21.65 3.39 8.87
C ASN A 47 -21.13 2.08 8.24
N PRO A 48 -21.92 1.48 7.33
CA PRO A 48 -21.48 0.30 6.58
C PRO A 48 -20.25 0.61 5.71
N PRO A 49 -19.48 -0.42 5.32
CA PRO A 49 -18.41 -0.28 4.35
C PRO A 49 -18.89 0.36 3.05
N LYS A 50 -18.10 1.31 2.55
CA LYS A 50 -18.37 2.03 1.30
C LYS A 50 -18.11 1.18 0.07
N TYR A 51 -17.14 0.28 0.16
CA TYR A 51 -16.67 -0.53 -0.95
C TYR A 51 -16.96 -2.01 -0.71
N THR A 52 -17.13 -2.73 -1.81
CA THR A 52 -17.42 -4.17 -1.84
C THR A 52 -16.26 -4.91 -2.53
N VAL A 53 -16.33 -6.24 -2.56
CA VAL A 53 -15.31 -7.08 -3.23
C VAL A 53 -15.27 -6.81 -4.73
N GLU A 54 -16.40 -6.46 -5.36
CA GLU A 54 -16.46 -6.06 -6.77
C GLU A 54 -15.62 -4.81 -7.03
N HIS A 55 -15.69 -3.83 -6.12
CA HIS A 55 -14.86 -2.63 -6.22
C HIS A 55 -13.37 -2.95 -6.07
N MET A 56 -12.99 -3.91 -5.21
CA MET A 56 -11.60 -4.36 -5.10
C MET A 56 -11.10 -4.95 -6.42
N LYS A 57 -11.92 -5.78 -7.09
CA LYS A 57 -11.57 -6.34 -8.41
C LYS A 57 -11.40 -5.25 -9.47
N LEU A 58 -12.17 -4.16 -9.40
CA LEU A 58 -11.99 -3.01 -10.31
C LEU A 58 -10.64 -2.33 -10.09
N ILE A 59 -10.22 -2.16 -8.83
CA ILE A 59 -8.88 -1.62 -8.50
C ILE A 59 -7.77 -2.55 -9.00
N GLU A 60 -7.89 -3.87 -8.77
CA GLU A 60 -6.92 -4.85 -9.29
C GLU A 60 -6.82 -4.78 -10.82
N THR A 61 -7.96 -4.77 -11.51
CA THR A 61 -8.01 -4.67 -12.97
C THR A 61 -7.37 -3.38 -13.46
N ALA A 62 -7.71 -2.24 -12.85
CA ALA A 62 -7.13 -0.95 -13.20
C ALA A 62 -5.62 -0.92 -12.96
N GLY A 63 -5.15 -1.44 -11.83
CA GLY A 63 -3.73 -1.50 -11.51
C GLY A 63 -2.94 -2.39 -12.46
N MET A 64 -3.48 -3.55 -12.83
CA MET A 64 -2.87 -4.43 -13.84
C MET A 64 -2.79 -3.74 -15.22
N CYS A 65 -3.87 -3.09 -15.67
CA CYS A 65 -3.91 -2.41 -16.96
C CYS A 65 -3.00 -1.18 -17.02
N GLN A 66 -2.98 -0.37 -15.96
CA GLN A 66 -2.22 0.88 -15.89
C GLN A 66 -0.78 0.68 -15.40
N LYS A 67 -0.44 -0.51 -14.89
CA LYS A 67 0.85 -0.81 -14.22
C LYS A 67 1.12 0.14 -13.06
N ARG A 68 0.10 0.40 -12.25
CA ARG A 68 0.15 1.31 -11.10
C ARG A 68 -0.10 0.54 -9.79
N PRO A 69 0.44 1.02 -8.66
CA PRO A 69 0.17 0.42 -7.36
C PRO A 69 -1.33 0.49 -7.01
N TYR A 70 -1.88 -0.57 -6.43
CA TYR A 70 -3.32 -0.69 -6.16
C TYR A 70 -3.76 0.29 -5.08
N SER A 71 -2.91 0.46 -4.06
CA SER A 71 -3.12 1.43 -3.00
C SER A 71 -3.18 2.88 -3.52
N GLU A 72 -2.41 3.21 -4.55
CA GLU A 72 -2.42 4.54 -5.18
C GLU A 72 -3.76 4.82 -5.84
N ILE A 73 -4.26 3.88 -6.66
CA ILE A 73 -5.56 3.99 -7.32
C ILE A 73 -6.69 4.09 -6.28
N LEU A 74 -6.63 3.28 -5.21
CA LEU A 74 -7.58 3.35 -4.11
C LEU A 74 -7.60 4.74 -3.45
N LEU A 75 -6.44 5.31 -3.14
CA LEU A 75 -6.37 6.60 -2.45
C LEU A 75 -6.79 7.77 -3.36
N GLU A 76 -6.55 7.70 -4.67
CA GLU A 76 -7.06 8.67 -5.64
C GLU A 76 -8.59 8.65 -5.74
N GLU A 77 -9.16 7.45 -5.88
CA GLU A 77 -10.60 7.22 -5.91
C GLU A 77 -11.23 7.68 -4.60
N TRP A 78 -10.75 7.17 -3.47
CA TRP A 78 -11.32 7.49 -2.17
C TRP A 78 -11.17 8.97 -1.81
N GLY A 79 -9.99 9.55 -2.06
CA GLY A 79 -9.67 10.95 -1.78
C GLY A 79 -10.57 11.96 -2.50
N THR A 80 -11.20 11.54 -3.61
CA THR A 80 -12.10 12.37 -4.44
C THR A 80 -13.55 11.89 -4.43
N SER A 81 -13.91 10.93 -3.58
CA SER A 81 -15.24 10.34 -3.58
C SER A 81 -16.18 10.96 -2.52
N GLY A 82 -17.48 11.05 -2.83
CA GLY A 82 -18.55 11.52 -1.93
C GLY A 82 -18.61 13.03 -1.64
N LYS A 83 -19.58 13.47 -0.83
CA LYS A 83 -19.66 14.87 -0.37
C LYS A 83 -18.67 15.17 0.76
N CYS A 84 -18.51 14.21 1.68
CA CYS A 84 -17.55 14.29 2.79
C CYS A 84 -16.21 13.68 2.34
N ARG A 85 -15.18 14.53 2.21
CA ARG A 85 -13.84 14.10 1.78
C ARG A 85 -13.12 13.40 2.94
N PRO A 86 -12.42 12.29 2.69
CA PRO A 86 -11.67 11.64 3.75
C PRO A 86 -10.47 12.49 4.16
N THR A 87 -10.25 12.60 5.46
CA THR A 87 -9.13 13.34 6.05
C THR A 87 -8.07 12.39 6.58
N VAL A 88 -6.90 12.92 6.97
CA VAL A 88 -5.83 12.15 7.59
C VAL A 88 -6.31 11.47 8.89
N SER A 89 -7.19 12.12 9.67
CA SER A 89 -7.77 11.50 10.87
C SER A 89 -8.64 10.29 10.54
N VAL A 90 -9.50 10.40 9.52
CA VAL A 90 -10.36 9.29 9.07
C VAL A 90 -9.51 8.14 8.54
N LEU A 91 -8.46 8.44 7.79
CA LEU A 91 -7.48 7.44 7.34
C LEU A 91 -6.87 6.70 8.53
N LEU A 92 -6.36 7.42 9.54
CA LEU A 92 -5.76 6.79 10.72
C LEU A 92 -6.75 5.87 11.45
N GLN A 93 -8.00 6.30 11.62
CA GLN A 93 -9.04 5.47 12.22
C GLN A 93 -9.28 4.18 11.42
N CYS A 94 -9.35 4.28 10.09
CA CYS A 94 -9.52 3.11 9.23
C CYS A 94 -8.32 2.16 9.32
N LEU A 95 -7.09 2.69 9.33
CA LEU A 95 -5.87 1.88 9.48
C LEU A 95 -5.84 1.13 10.81
N LEU A 96 -6.24 1.77 11.91
CA LEU A 96 -6.31 1.13 13.22
C LEU A 96 -7.40 0.07 13.27
N LYS A 97 -8.57 0.34 12.70
CA LYS A 97 -9.67 -0.63 12.60
C LYS A 97 -9.29 -1.87 11.79
N ALA A 98 -8.44 -1.72 10.77
CA ALA A 98 -7.89 -2.81 9.98
C ALA A 98 -6.61 -3.41 10.57
N GLU A 99 -6.17 -2.98 11.76
CA GLU A 99 -4.93 -3.44 12.41
C GLU A 99 -3.66 -3.24 11.55
N LEU A 100 -3.66 -2.27 10.64
CA LEU A 100 -2.56 -1.93 9.74
C LEU A 100 -1.55 -1.01 10.45
N TYR A 101 -0.95 -1.50 11.53
CA TYR A 101 -0.15 -0.67 12.44
C TYR A 101 1.07 -0.02 11.80
N ARG A 102 1.70 -0.63 10.79
CA ARG A 102 2.84 -0.03 10.09
C ARG A 102 2.43 1.24 9.33
N ALA A 103 1.27 1.21 8.66
CA ALA A 103 0.72 2.38 7.99
C ALA A 103 0.19 3.40 9.01
N ALA A 104 -0.44 2.93 10.09
CA ALA A 104 -0.94 3.77 11.17
C ALA A 104 0.20 4.54 11.88
N ASP A 105 1.33 3.88 12.16
CA ASP A 105 2.55 4.49 12.71
C ASP A 105 3.08 5.59 11.76
N PHE A 106 3.13 5.31 10.46
CA PHE A 106 3.54 6.31 9.46
C PHE A 106 2.61 7.52 9.48
N VAL A 107 1.29 7.32 9.46
CA VAL A 107 0.32 8.42 9.48
C VAL A 107 0.42 9.23 10.78
N ALA A 108 0.43 8.58 11.94
CA ALA A 108 0.46 9.24 13.23
C ALA A 108 1.76 10.02 13.47
N VAL A 109 2.91 9.39 13.19
CA VAL A 109 4.22 9.97 13.49
C VAL A 109 4.69 10.91 12.38
N GLN A 110 4.59 10.48 11.12
CA GLN A 110 5.16 11.24 10.00
C GLN A 110 4.20 12.29 9.45
N LEU A 111 2.90 12.01 9.37
CA LEU A 111 1.93 13.00 8.91
C LEU A 111 1.47 13.86 10.09
N LEU A 112 0.84 13.29 11.12
CA LEU A 112 0.22 14.07 12.20
C LEU A 112 1.21 14.61 13.26
N LYS A 113 2.48 14.20 13.23
CA LYS A 113 3.51 14.57 14.22
C LYS A 113 3.10 14.24 15.67
N GLY A 114 2.33 13.18 15.84
CA GLY A 114 1.89 12.65 17.13
C GLY A 114 2.69 11.41 17.57
N PRO A 115 2.32 10.83 18.72
CA PRO A 115 2.87 9.55 19.15
C PRO A 115 2.38 8.40 18.25
N PRO A 116 3.12 7.28 18.16
CA PRO A 116 2.63 6.07 17.50
C PRO A 116 1.39 5.53 18.22
N PRO A 117 0.45 4.91 17.50
CA PRO A 117 -0.73 4.30 18.12
C PRO A 117 -0.35 3.18 19.10
N ARG A 118 -1.17 3.03 20.15
CA ARG A 118 -1.02 1.94 21.12
C ARG A 118 -1.27 0.60 20.44
N ARG A 119 -0.37 -0.37 20.64
CA ARG A 119 -0.55 -1.75 20.20
C ARG A 119 -1.55 -2.48 21.11
N PRO A 120 -2.31 -3.46 20.58
CA PRO A 120 -3.25 -4.23 21.38
C PRO A 120 -2.50 -5.12 22.39
N GLU A 121 -3.18 -5.51 23.47
CA GLU A 121 -2.61 -6.39 24.52
C GLU A 121 -2.58 -7.87 24.08
N SER A 122 -3.32 -8.21 23.03
CA SER A 122 -3.38 -9.56 22.44
C SER A 122 -3.41 -9.48 20.92
N GLY A 123 -3.27 -10.63 20.26
CA GLY A 123 -3.23 -10.75 18.80
C GLY A 123 -1.84 -10.56 18.19
N PRO A 124 -1.75 -10.58 16.84
CA PRO A 124 -0.47 -10.62 16.13
C PRO A 124 0.37 -9.35 16.31
N ALA A 125 -0.25 -8.22 16.62
CA ALA A 125 0.43 -6.94 16.81
C ALA A 125 0.83 -6.65 18.27
N ALA A 126 0.47 -7.52 19.22
CA ALA A 126 0.79 -7.35 20.62
C ALA A 126 2.29 -7.55 20.91
N ALA A 127 2.80 -6.84 21.91
CA ALA A 127 4.18 -6.98 22.32
C ALA A 127 4.42 -8.34 23.00
N VAL A 128 5.48 -9.04 22.59
CA VAL A 128 5.91 -10.29 23.24
C VAL A 128 6.75 -9.93 24.46
N VAL A 129 6.29 -10.34 25.64
CA VAL A 129 7.05 -10.24 26.89
C VAL A 129 7.84 -11.53 27.06
N TYR A 130 9.16 -11.44 27.07
CA TYR A 130 10.02 -12.56 27.43
C TYR A 130 10.13 -12.61 28.95
N PRO A 131 9.84 -13.75 29.60
CA PRO A 131 10.16 -13.93 31.01
C PRO A 131 11.68 -13.81 31.18
N GLU A 132 12.12 -12.90 32.04
CA GLU A 132 13.51 -12.81 32.46
C GLU A 132 13.85 -14.12 33.21
N GLU A 133 14.63 -15.00 32.57
CA GLU A 133 15.18 -16.20 33.23
C GLU A 133 16.01 -15.75 34.44
N PRO A 134 15.75 -16.25 35.66
CA PRO A 134 16.57 -15.90 36.81
C PRO A 134 17.99 -16.38 36.55
N ALA A 135 18.93 -15.43 36.46
CA ALA A 135 20.35 -15.70 36.30
C ALA A 135 20.86 -16.66 37.38
N SER A 136 20.86 -17.96 37.09
CA SER A 136 21.45 -19.00 37.91
C SER A 136 22.32 -19.90 37.05
N ARG A 137 23.36 -19.31 36.45
CA ARG A 137 24.62 -20.03 36.24
C ARG A 137 25.52 -19.74 37.43
N LYS A 138 25.38 -20.57 38.47
CA LYS A 138 26.44 -20.73 39.46
C LYS A 138 27.60 -21.47 38.79
N ASP A 139 28.78 -20.91 38.97
CA ASP A 139 30.12 -21.46 38.81
C ASP A 139 30.23 -22.91 38.31
N LEU A 140 30.74 -23.04 37.08
CA LEU A 140 31.65 -24.13 36.73
C LEU A 140 33.02 -23.50 36.51
N THR A 141 33.71 -23.20 37.61
CA THR A 141 35.17 -23.23 37.62
C THR A 141 35.57 -24.69 37.40
N VAL A 142 35.87 -25.06 36.15
CA VAL A 142 36.63 -26.28 35.85
C VAL A 142 37.97 -25.84 35.30
N ALA A 143 38.96 -26.13 36.14
CA ALA A 143 40.41 -26.15 35.96
C ALA A 143 40.97 -25.94 34.56
N SER A 144 42.02 -25.12 34.50
CA SER A 144 43.08 -25.14 33.49
C SER A 144 43.31 -26.55 32.95
N VAL A 145 43.16 -26.68 31.63
CA VAL A 145 43.81 -27.74 30.86
C VAL A 145 44.83 -27.05 29.97
N ASP A 146 46.05 -26.94 30.51
CA ASP A 146 47.27 -26.85 29.71
C ASP A 146 47.39 -28.14 28.88
N ASN A 147 46.93 -28.13 27.63
CA ASN A 147 47.53 -28.94 26.55
C ASN A 147 46.96 -28.57 25.17
N ILE A 148 47.66 -27.72 24.43
CA ILE A 148 47.48 -27.59 22.98
C ILE A 148 48.59 -28.43 22.33
N PRO A 149 48.31 -29.59 21.72
CA PRO A 149 49.24 -30.18 20.78
C PRO A 149 49.20 -29.38 19.47
N SER A 150 50.37 -28.87 19.07
CA SER A 150 50.61 -28.16 17.81
C SER A 150 49.99 -28.86 16.60
N ALA A 151 49.31 -28.06 15.77
CA ALA A 151 48.85 -28.46 14.45
C ALA A 151 50.04 -28.89 13.56
N PRO A 152 49.92 -29.98 12.78
CA PRO A 152 50.92 -30.33 11.78
C PRO A 152 50.86 -29.37 10.58
N PRO A 153 52.01 -29.03 9.96
CA PRO A 153 52.05 -28.15 8.80
C PRO A 153 51.41 -28.80 7.56
N LEU A 154 50.65 -28.01 6.82
CA LEU A 154 50.10 -28.36 5.51
C LEU A 154 51.23 -28.58 4.50
N PRO A 155 51.18 -29.64 3.67
CA PRO A 155 52.11 -29.80 2.56
C PRO A 155 51.79 -28.80 1.44
N SER A 156 52.79 -28.00 1.11
CA SER A 156 52.87 -27.18 -0.08
C SER A 156 53.11 -28.09 -1.29
N ASP A 157 52.08 -28.39 -2.07
CA ASP A 157 52.29 -28.85 -3.44
C ASP A 157 51.33 -28.15 -4.42
N ILE A 158 52.00 -27.43 -5.30
CA ILE A 158 51.57 -26.72 -6.49
C ILE A 158 50.79 -27.65 -7.43
N VAL A 159 49.60 -27.22 -7.85
CA VAL A 159 49.11 -27.54 -9.20
C VAL A 159 48.55 -26.28 -9.84
N THR A 160 49.28 -25.84 -10.86
CA THR A 160 49.02 -24.81 -11.86
C THR A 160 47.55 -24.70 -12.26
N VAL A 161 46.92 -23.55 -11.96
CA VAL A 161 45.65 -23.15 -12.56
C VAL A 161 45.93 -22.50 -13.91
N THR A 162 45.58 -23.21 -14.97
CA THR A 162 45.52 -22.71 -16.35
C THR A 162 44.47 -21.58 -16.46
N PRO A 163 44.74 -20.47 -17.16
CA PRO A 163 43.77 -19.39 -17.27
C PRO A 163 42.63 -19.76 -18.23
N ILE A 164 41.40 -19.69 -17.74
CA ILE A 164 40.18 -19.80 -18.54
C ILE A 164 40.00 -18.48 -19.30
N PRO A 165 39.89 -18.49 -20.65
CA PRO A 165 39.66 -17.27 -21.42
C PRO A 165 38.23 -16.74 -21.22
N SER A 166 38.16 -15.42 -21.04
CA SER A 166 36.97 -14.60 -20.99
C SER A 166 36.11 -14.79 -22.23
N SER A 167 34.91 -15.37 -22.06
CA SER A 167 33.89 -15.40 -23.10
C SER A 167 33.09 -14.10 -23.04
N THR A 168 33.42 -13.20 -23.97
CA THR A 168 32.64 -12.01 -24.30
C THR A 168 31.31 -12.44 -24.93
N PRO A 169 30.14 -12.00 -24.43
CA PRO A 169 28.87 -12.25 -25.11
C PRO A 169 28.80 -11.46 -26.42
N PRO A 170 28.25 -12.03 -27.51
CA PRO A 170 28.11 -11.33 -28.77
C PRO A 170 27.11 -10.18 -28.65
N HIS A 171 27.57 -9.01 -29.08
CA HIS A 171 26.78 -7.80 -29.29
C HIS A 171 25.76 -8.05 -30.42
N LEU A 172 24.53 -8.41 -30.04
CA LEU A 172 23.39 -8.40 -30.96
C LEU A 172 22.99 -6.94 -31.22
N SER A 173 23.61 -6.34 -32.23
CA SER A 173 23.11 -5.13 -32.87
C SER A 173 21.81 -5.46 -33.60
N VAL A 174 20.71 -5.43 -32.87
CA VAL A 174 19.37 -5.36 -33.44
C VAL A 174 19.07 -3.89 -33.68
N THR A 175 19.20 -3.46 -34.93
CA THR A 175 18.65 -2.18 -35.39
C THR A 175 17.12 -2.27 -35.31
N PRO A 176 16.42 -1.46 -34.49
CA PRO A 176 14.97 -1.41 -34.55
C PRO A 176 14.57 -0.73 -35.86
N GLN A 177 14.15 -1.55 -36.84
CA GLN A 177 13.48 -1.06 -38.03
C GLN A 177 12.06 -0.65 -37.62
N PHE A 178 11.88 0.65 -37.36
CA PHE A 178 10.57 1.23 -37.17
C PHE A 178 9.74 1.00 -38.44
N PRO A 179 8.58 0.34 -38.39
CA PRO A 179 7.64 0.40 -39.49
C PRO A 179 7.16 1.84 -39.62
N SER A 180 7.35 2.42 -40.80
CA SER A 180 6.76 3.72 -41.17
C SER A 180 5.26 3.72 -40.81
N PRO A 181 4.74 4.80 -40.19
CA PRO A 181 3.31 4.88 -39.92
C PRO A 181 2.55 4.84 -41.24
N GLN A 182 1.81 3.75 -41.45
CA GLN A 182 0.77 3.75 -42.48
C GLN A 182 -0.26 4.81 -42.07
N ARG A 183 -0.45 5.75 -42.99
CA ARG A 183 -1.44 6.82 -42.93
C ARG A 183 -2.80 6.19 -42.63
N ALA A 184 -3.27 6.36 -41.39
CA ALA A 184 -4.62 5.96 -41.01
C ALA A 184 -5.60 6.73 -41.91
N ALA A 185 -6.29 6.00 -42.79
CA ALA A 185 -7.42 6.52 -43.53
C ALA A 185 -8.53 6.83 -42.52
N THR A 186 -8.95 8.08 -42.49
CA THR A 186 -10.12 8.57 -41.78
C THR A 186 -11.35 7.75 -42.17
N PRO A 187 -12.02 7.03 -41.26
CA PRO A 187 -13.36 6.55 -41.55
C PRO A 187 -14.29 7.75 -41.49
N GLN A 188 -14.82 8.14 -42.66
CA GLN A 188 -15.97 9.03 -42.76
C GLN A 188 -17.16 8.31 -42.13
N ASN A 189 -17.55 8.73 -40.92
CA ASN A 189 -18.83 8.37 -40.35
C ASN A 189 -19.86 9.41 -40.83
N PRO A 190 -20.94 9.02 -41.54
CA PRO A 190 -21.99 9.96 -41.89
C PRO A 190 -22.76 10.37 -40.63
N THR A 191 -22.75 11.67 -40.36
CA THR A 191 -23.63 12.35 -39.41
C THR A 191 -25.08 12.00 -39.73
N VAL A 192 -25.69 11.14 -38.92
CA VAL A 192 -27.15 11.05 -38.80
C VAL A 192 -27.53 11.89 -37.59
N LEU A 193 -28.01 13.09 -37.87
CA LEU A 193 -28.77 13.91 -36.93
C LEU A 193 -30.04 13.14 -36.55
N VAL A 194 -30.06 12.57 -35.36
CA VAL A 194 -31.31 12.20 -34.68
C VAL A 194 -31.55 13.26 -33.63
N GLU A 195 -32.60 14.05 -33.83
CA GLU A 195 -33.11 15.01 -32.85
C GLU A 195 -33.55 14.27 -31.58
N PRO A 196 -33.24 14.77 -30.37
CA PRO A 196 -33.84 14.24 -29.16
C PRO A 196 -35.29 14.74 -29.05
N ASP A 197 -36.21 13.82 -29.32
CA ASP A 197 -37.62 13.91 -28.98
C ASP A 197 -37.79 14.26 -27.49
N THR A 198 -38.56 15.31 -27.24
CA THR A 198 -38.79 15.86 -25.91
C THR A 198 -39.99 15.14 -25.31
N GLY A 199 -39.75 13.97 -24.73
CA GLY A 199 -40.77 13.13 -24.08
C GLY A 199 -40.56 13.00 -22.57
N ASP A 200 -41.44 13.66 -21.82
CA ASP A 200 -41.85 13.45 -20.42
C ASP A 200 -40.86 12.81 -19.42
N VAL A 201 -40.27 13.67 -18.58
CA VAL A 201 -39.71 13.29 -17.28
C VAL A 201 -40.86 13.26 -16.28
N GLU A 202 -41.44 12.08 -16.04
CA GLU A 202 -42.31 11.88 -14.88
C GLU A 202 -41.53 12.10 -13.58
N ARG A 203 -41.95 13.15 -12.88
CA ARG A 203 -41.45 13.61 -11.60
C ARG A 203 -41.87 12.61 -10.53
N VAL A 204 -40.99 11.68 -10.15
CA VAL A 204 -41.21 10.82 -8.98
C VAL A 204 -41.22 11.71 -7.73
N SER A 205 -42.43 11.98 -7.23
CA SER A 205 -42.68 12.74 -6.01
C SER A 205 -42.56 11.80 -4.81
N TYR A 206 -41.51 11.97 -4.00
CA TYR A 206 -41.43 11.32 -2.69
C TYR A 206 -42.24 12.14 -1.68
N SER A 207 -43.44 11.67 -1.35
CA SER A 207 -44.23 12.18 -0.24
C SER A 207 -43.58 11.74 1.07
N ILE A 208 -42.99 12.70 1.79
CA ILE A 208 -42.58 12.56 3.18
C ILE A 208 -43.87 12.44 4.02
N LEU A 209 -44.02 11.31 4.71
CA LEU A 209 -45.01 11.15 5.78
C LEU A 209 -44.53 11.96 6.99
N GLU A 210 -45.00 13.19 7.09
CA GLU A 210 -45.14 13.90 8.36
C GLU A 210 -46.51 13.53 8.93
N SER A 211 -46.52 12.83 10.06
CA SER A 211 -47.69 12.74 10.93
C SER A 211 -47.19 12.73 12.36
N ALA A 212 -47.30 13.90 12.98
CA ALA A 212 -47.23 14.08 14.42
C ALA A 212 -48.38 13.32 15.09
N THR A 213 -48.08 12.66 16.22
CA THR A 213 -48.74 12.93 17.50
C THR A 213 -47.80 12.49 18.62
#